data_AF-B4N101-F1
#
_entry.id   AF-B4N101-F1
#
_cell.length_a   1.000
_cell.length_b   1.000
_cell.length_c   1.000
_cell.angle_alpha   90.00
_cell.angle_beta   90.00
_cell.angle_gamma   90.00
#
_symmetry.space_group_name_H-M   'P 1'
#
loop_
_entity.id
_entity.type
_entity.pdbx_description
1 polymer ?
#
loop_
_entity_poly.entity_id
_entity_poly.type
_entity_poly.pdbx_seq_one_letter_code
_entity_poly.pdbx_strand_id
1 'polypeptide(L)'
;MAPNDANAFDKPEESLNKINTFAVIDLETCNLPALNYNRTSITELCIYAFDSGILKDNVADGDAPQILEAPRVIHKLNLLFQPTMMVHPDAERLTGLNNYILERESRLNENSAQMIINFVRHLPGRICLVAHNGWSFDFPIVRQAFEKLSLSFPEDMLCVDSLRAFIEIDDKRYIENNLLKVPVTRPLKINQEEQAQVVEIKVEPVCQQDHVQELEIKVEPSSQPVKEINWRQVNETTPKRPILTPTEAASKRRKLNNTNPDEDEDSDDEAPIKRDFRSRRQLFKGLKCANRKRIPPRGKYKLDNLFERTFNQPAENAHRAEADVAMVTQLIQHYGTDFLAFAEEQAIPFLEVTPLGSPSKKPKLGT
;
A
#
# COMPACT_ATOMS: atom_id res chain seq x y z
N MET A 1 -24.80 -36.44 -35.68
CA MET A 1 -24.51 -34.99 -35.72
C MET A 1 -24.50 -34.50 -34.28
N ALA A 2 -23.32 -34.48 -33.67
CA ALA A 2 -23.09 -33.79 -32.41
C ALA A 2 -22.77 -32.33 -32.71
N PRO A 3 -23.24 -31.35 -31.93
CA PRO A 3 -22.73 -30.00 -32.03
C PRO A 3 -21.35 -29.95 -31.38
N ASN A 4 -20.38 -29.41 -32.12
CA ASN A 4 -19.03 -29.14 -31.67
C ASN A 4 -19.06 -28.10 -30.54
N ASP A 5 -18.46 -28.45 -29.40
CA ASP A 5 -17.98 -27.52 -28.41
C ASP A 5 -16.91 -26.62 -29.03
N ALA A 6 -17.22 -25.34 -29.18
CA ALA A 6 -16.26 -24.31 -29.56
C ALA A 6 -16.17 -23.26 -28.44
N ASN A 7 -14.93 -23.05 -28.00
CA ASN A 7 -14.40 -21.92 -27.23
C ASN A 7 -14.66 -21.87 -25.72
N ALA A 8 -13.90 -22.67 -24.98
CA ALA A 8 -13.59 -22.47 -23.56
C ALA A 8 -12.15 -21.95 -23.33
N PHE A 9 -11.58 -21.20 -24.28
CA PHE A 9 -10.25 -20.57 -24.14
C PHE A 9 -10.37 -19.06 -24.39
N ASP A 10 -9.72 -18.29 -23.51
CA ASP A 10 -9.73 -16.82 -23.36
C ASP A 10 -10.90 -16.21 -22.57
N LYS A 11 -10.94 -16.49 -21.26
CA LYS A 11 -11.31 -15.43 -20.32
C LYS A 11 -10.14 -14.47 -20.23
N PRO A 12 -10.28 -13.17 -20.55
CA PRO A 12 -9.17 -12.22 -20.43
C PRO A 12 -8.66 -12.20 -19.00
N GLU A 13 -7.33 -12.10 -18.83
CA GLU A 13 -6.59 -11.99 -17.56
C GLU A 13 -7.16 -10.90 -16.62
N GLU A 14 -7.87 -9.92 -17.19
CA GLU A 14 -8.66 -8.89 -16.49
C GLU A 14 -9.82 -9.43 -15.66
N SER A 15 -10.50 -10.49 -16.11
CA SER A 15 -11.65 -11.05 -15.38
C SER A 15 -11.24 -11.81 -14.12
N LEU A 16 -10.01 -12.34 -14.07
CA LEU A 16 -9.54 -13.11 -12.91
C LEU A 16 -9.12 -12.20 -11.77
N ASN A 17 -8.54 -11.03 -12.05
CA ASN A 17 -8.01 -10.14 -11.01
C ASN A 17 -9.03 -9.11 -10.50
N LYS A 18 -10.21 -9.05 -11.13
CA LYS A 18 -11.25 -8.10 -10.77
C LYS A 18 -11.77 -8.37 -9.35
N ILE A 19 -11.66 -7.37 -8.49
CA ILE A 19 -12.26 -7.40 -7.14
C ILE A 19 -13.62 -6.70 -7.23
N ASN A 20 -14.68 -7.34 -6.73
CA ASN A 20 -16.03 -6.76 -6.70
C ASN A 20 -16.36 -6.16 -5.35
N THR A 21 -15.96 -6.81 -4.26
CA THR A 21 -16.27 -6.37 -2.90
C THR A 21 -14.99 -6.28 -2.08
N PHE A 22 -14.78 -5.14 -1.43
CA PHE A 22 -13.83 -5.03 -0.34
C PHE A 22 -14.55 -5.30 0.97
N ALA A 23 -13.96 -6.16 1.80
CA ALA A 23 -14.42 -6.44 3.16
C ALA A 23 -13.30 -6.05 4.13
N VAL A 24 -13.38 -4.82 4.63
CA VAL A 24 -12.41 -4.25 5.57
C VAL A 24 -12.65 -4.85 6.93
N ILE A 25 -11.63 -5.49 7.52
CA ILE A 25 -11.67 -6.18 8.80
C ILE A 25 -10.65 -5.57 9.77
N ASP A 26 -11.04 -5.47 11.02
CA ASP A 26 -10.17 -5.12 12.14
C ASP A 26 -10.49 -6.01 13.35
N LEU A 27 -9.46 -6.29 14.15
CA LEU A 27 -9.55 -7.10 15.36
C LEU A 27 -8.99 -6.35 16.57
N GLU A 28 -9.79 -6.31 17.63
CA GLU A 28 -9.22 -6.16 18.97
C GLU A 28 -8.90 -7.52 19.56
N THR A 29 -7.77 -7.59 20.26
CA THR A 29 -7.29 -8.85 20.83
C THR A 29 -6.83 -8.69 22.27
N CYS A 30 -6.84 -9.79 23.02
CA CYS A 30 -6.45 -9.76 24.42
C CYS A 30 -4.97 -9.40 24.64
N ASN A 31 -4.11 -9.55 23.62
CA ASN A 31 -2.70 -9.13 23.65
C ASN A 31 -2.08 -9.14 22.24
N LEU A 32 -0.96 -8.46 22.06
CA LEU A 32 -0.13 -8.57 20.86
C LEU A 32 0.52 -9.97 20.77
N PRO A 33 0.35 -10.70 19.65
CA PRO A 33 0.93 -12.04 19.49
C PRO A 33 2.44 -12.11 19.72
N ALA A 34 3.16 -11.07 19.27
CA ALA A 34 4.61 -10.96 19.39
C ALA A 34 5.10 -10.93 20.85
N LEU A 35 4.25 -10.51 21.79
CA LEU A 35 4.60 -10.39 23.21
C LEU A 35 4.22 -11.62 24.02
N ASN A 36 3.49 -12.58 23.44
CA ASN A 36 2.92 -13.72 24.17
C ASN A 36 3.07 -15.04 23.42
N TYR A 37 4.24 -15.32 22.84
CA TYR A 37 4.54 -16.58 22.15
C TYR A 37 3.49 -16.97 21.09
N ASN A 38 2.97 -16.00 20.33
CA ASN A 38 1.90 -16.18 19.33
C ASN A 38 0.58 -16.70 19.92
N ARG A 39 0.34 -16.49 21.21
CA ARG A 39 -0.93 -16.78 21.89
C ARG A 39 -1.72 -15.50 22.05
N THR A 40 -2.85 -15.42 21.35
CA THR A 40 -3.82 -14.35 21.51
C THR A 40 -5.24 -14.88 21.30
N SER A 41 -6.24 -14.15 21.77
CA SER A 41 -7.67 -14.38 21.53
C SER A 41 -8.27 -13.09 21.00
N ILE A 42 -9.17 -13.21 20.03
CA ILE A 42 -9.97 -12.08 19.53
C ILE A 42 -10.96 -11.70 20.63
N THR A 43 -11.11 -10.40 20.88
CA THR A 43 -12.07 -9.81 21.82
C THR A 43 -13.15 -9.00 21.12
N GLU A 44 -12.83 -8.39 19.97
CA GLU A 44 -13.77 -7.73 19.07
C GLU A 44 -13.35 -7.98 17.62
N LEU A 45 -14.32 -8.16 16.72
CA LEU A 45 -14.10 -8.30 15.29
C LEU A 45 -15.15 -7.47 14.57
N CYS A 46 -14.69 -6.55 13.71
CA CYS A 46 -15.57 -5.77 12.85
C CYS A 46 -15.25 -6.03 11.39
N ILE A 47 -16.29 -6.10 10.54
CA ILE A 47 -16.17 -6.12 9.08
C ILE A 47 -17.11 -5.08 8.47
N TYR A 48 -16.57 -4.18 7.65
CA TYR A 48 -17.33 -3.34 6.73
C TYR A 48 -17.10 -3.81 5.29
N ALA A 49 -18.18 -4.10 4.56
CA ALA A 49 -18.08 -4.53 3.18
C ALA A 49 -18.83 -3.62 2.21
N PHE A 50 -18.18 -3.24 1.12
CA PHE A 50 -18.71 -2.32 0.11
C PHE A 50 -18.22 -2.67 -1.31
N ASP A 51 -18.97 -2.22 -2.31
CA ASP A 51 -18.68 -2.45 -3.73
C ASP A 51 -17.42 -1.68 -4.17
N SER A 52 -16.52 -2.34 -4.90
CA SER A 52 -15.26 -1.76 -5.35
C SER A 52 -15.42 -0.67 -6.42
N GLY A 53 -16.58 -0.64 -7.11
CA GLY A 53 -16.90 0.34 -8.14
C GLY A 53 -16.88 1.77 -7.63
N ILE A 54 -17.22 2.00 -6.36
CA ILE A 54 -17.22 3.34 -5.76
C ILE A 54 -15.83 4.01 -5.79
N LEU A 55 -14.75 3.22 -5.88
CA LEU A 55 -13.38 3.75 -5.92
C LEU A 55 -12.98 4.31 -7.30
N LYS A 56 -13.76 4.03 -8.34
CA LYS A 56 -13.54 4.56 -9.70
C LYS A 56 -14.15 5.94 -9.90
N ASP A 57 -15.21 6.24 -9.15
CA ASP A 57 -15.97 7.48 -9.29
C ASP A 57 -15.40 8.62 -8.42
N ASN A 58 -14.56 8.31 -7.44
CA ASN A 58 -13.88 9.28 -6.58
C ASN A 58 -12.72 9.97 -7.31
N VAL A 59 -13.04 10.86 -8.26
CA VAL A 59 -12.10 11.87 -8.74
C VAL A 59 -12.22 13.05 -7.78
N ALA A 60 -11.30 13.16 -6.83
CA ALA A 60 -11.18 14.37 -6.03
C ALA A 60 -10.68 15.50 -6.92
N ASP A 61 -11.61 16.22 -7.55
CA ASP A 61 -11.33 17.49 -8.20
C ASP A 61 -11.15 18.56 -7.11
N GLY A 62 -9.94 19.12 -7.04
CA GLY A 62 -9.70 20.50 -6.64
C GLY A 62 -9.73 20.91 -5.17
N ASP A 63 -10.48 20.26 -4.28
CA ASP A 63 -10.61 20.72 -2.89
C ASP A 63 -9.81 19.90 -1.87
N ALA A 64 -9.44 20.55 -0.76
CA ALA A 64 -8.74 19.95 0.37
C ALA A 64 -9.39 18.60 0.77
N PRO A 65 -8.62 17.61 1.23
CA PRO A 65 -9.15 16.28 1.56
C PRO A 65 -10.19 16.38 2.68
N GLN A 66 -11.46 16.45 2.29
CA GLN A 66 -12.59 16.34 3.19
C GLN A 66 -12.79 14.86 3.51
N ILE A 67 -13.24 14.56 4.73
CA ILE A 67 -13.66 13.21 5.07
C ILE A 67 -14.73 12.79 4.07
N LEU A 68 -14.45 11.72 3.35
CA LEU A 68 -15.46 11.08 2.52
C LEU A 68 -16.43 10.38 3.45
N GLU A 69 -17.72 10.71 3.33
CA GLU A 69 -18.75 9.97 4.06
C GLU A 69 -18.67 8.48 3.70
N ALA A 70 -18.90 7.63 4.70
CA ALA A 70 -18.92 6.19 4.49
C ALA A 70 -19.93 5.83 3.38
N PRO A 71 -19.65 4.82 2.53
CA PRO A 71 -20.56 4.44 1.46
C PRO A 71 -21.96 4.15 2.01
N ARG A 72 -23.00 4.70 1.38
CA ARG A 72 -24.38 4.47 1.83
C ARG A 72 -24.79 3.00 1.74
N VAL A 73 -24.28 2.30 0.73
CA VAL A 73 -24.48 0.85 0.53
C VAL A 73 -23.29 0.13 1.13
N ILE A 74 -23.45 -0.31 2.36
CA ILE A 74 -22.41 -0.99 3.14
C ILE A 74 -23.04 -2.09 3.99
N HIS A 75 -22.39 -3.25 4.05
CA HIS A 75 -22.72 -4.32 4.98
C HIS A 75 -21.79 -4.24 6.18
N LYS A 76 -22.32 -4.38 7.39
CA LYS A 76 -21.55 -4.31 8.64
C LYS A 76 -21.79 -5.54 9.50
N LEU A 77 -20.73 -6.08 10.09
CA LEU A 77 -20.78 -7.11 11.12
C LEU A 77 -19.81 -6.68 12.22
N ASN A 78 -20.31 -6.50 13.45
CA ASN A 78 -19.46 -6.30 14.62
C ASN A 78 -19.81 -7.35 15.68
N LEU A 79 -18.80 -8.05 16.20
CA LEU A 79 -18.95 -9.15 17.15
C LEU A 79 -17.96 -9.01 18.29
N LEU A 80 -18.43 -9.15 19.52
CA LEU A 80 -17.58 -9.26 20.71
C LEU A 80 -17.42 -10.73 21.12
N PHE A 81 -16.27 -11.04 21.71
CA PHE A 81 -15.95 -12.39 22.15
C PHE A 81 -15.36 -12.42 23.54
N GLN A 82 -15.79 -13.38 24.35
CA GLN A 82 -15.08 -13.70 25.58
C GLN A 82 -13.70 -14.30 25.25
N PRO A 83 -12.59 -13.68 25.69
CA PRO A 83 -11.26 -14.20 25.41
C PRO A 83 -10.97 -15.46 26.23
N THR A 84 -10.13 -16.35 25.70
CA THR A 84 -9.72 -17.59 26.41
C THR A 84 -8.62 -17.38 27.45
N MET A 85 -8.11 -16.15 27.54
CA MET A 85 -7.05 -15.75 28.47
C MET A 85 -7.32 -14.34 29.01
N MET A 86 -6.56 -13.95 30.02
CA MET A 86 -6.63 -12.60 30.57
C MET A 86 -6.24 -11.57 29.51
N VAL A 87 -7.03 -10.51 29.40
CA VAL A 87 -6.69 -9.34 28.60
C VAL A 87 -5.51 -8.65 29.28
N HIS A 88 -4.48 -8.36 28.50
CA HIS A 88 -3.29 -7.68 28.98
C HIS A 88 -3.63 -6.23 29.37
N PRO A 89 -3.05 -5.67 30.44
CA PRO A 89 -3.37 -4.30 30.88
C PRO A 89 -3.22 -3.23 29.79
N ASP A 90 -2.24 -3.38 28.90
CA ASP A 90 -2.08 -2.46 27.77
C ASP A 90 -3.19 -2.60 26.72
N ALA A 91 -3.66 -3.83 26.45
CA ALA A 91 -4.77 -4.05 25.53
C ALA A 91 -6.08 -3.54 26.13
N GLU A 92 -6.32 -3.77 27.42
CA GLU A 92 -7.48 -3.22 28.13
C GLU A 92 -7.46 -1.69 28.13
N ARG A 93 -6.30 -1.07 28.37
CA ARG A 93 -6.17 0.40 28.35
C ARG A 93 -6.49 1.00 26.99
N LEU A 94 -6.08 0.34 25.90
CA LEU A 94 -6.30 0.83 24.54
C LEU A 94 -7.75 0.60 24.10
N THR A 95 -8.25 -0.62 24.28
CA THR A 95 -9.55 -1.05 23.73
C THR A 95 -10.73 -0.77 24.64
N GLY A 96 -10.48 -0.59 25.94
CA GLY A 96 -11.52 -0.59 26.97
C GLY A 96 -12.15 -1.96 27.21
N LEU A 97 -11.67 -3.02 26.56
CA LEU A 97 -12.18 -4.38 26.72
C LEU A 97 -11.43 -5.13 27.81
N ASN A 98 -12.16 -5.84 28.66
CA ASN A 98 -11.57 -6.70 29.68
C ASN A 98 -12.42 -7.96 29.90
N ASN A 99 -11.86 -8.91 30.65
CA ASN A 99 -12.51 -10.18 30.92
C ASN A 99 -13.85 -10.03 31.66
N TYR A 100 -14.04 -8.96 32.45
CA TYR A 100 -15.24 -8.75 33.24
C TYR A 100 -16.41 -8.30 32.36
N ILE A 101 -16.22 -7.28 31.51
CA ILE A 101 -17.30 -6.79 30.64
C ILE A 101 -17.64 -7.77 29.52
N LEU A 102 -16.68 -8.63 29.14
CA LEU A 102 -16.86 -9.69 28.14
C LEU A 102 -17.26 -11.04 28.77
N GLU A 103 -17.53 -11.11 30.08
CA GLU A 103 -17.74 -12.38 30.78
C GLU A 103 -18.95 -13.16 30.26
N ARG A 104 -19.97 -12.43 29.77
CA ARG A 104 -21.25 -12.97 29.29
C ARG A 104 -21.28 -13.21 27.79
N GLU A 105 -20.28 -12.71 27.07
CA GLU A 105 -20.16 -12.93 25.64
C GLU A 105 -19.78 -14.38 25.36
N SER A 106 -20.17 -14.86 24.18
CA SER A 106 -19.71 -16.17 23.75
C SER A 106 -18.23 -16.12 23.35
N ARG A 107 -17.49 -17.20 23.58
CA ARG A 107 -16.19 -17.37 22.93
C ARG A 107 -16.37 -17.51 21.43
N LEU A 108 -15.34 -17.15 20.66
CA LEU A 108 -15.30 -17.49 19.23
C LEU A 108 -15.43 -19.01 19.08
N ASN A 109 -16.54 -19.44 18.49
CA ASN A 109 -16.96 -20.82 18.33
C ASN A 109 -17.47 -21.06 16.90
N GLU A 110 -17.90 -22.29 16.61
CA GLU A 110 -18.41 -22.71 15.31
C GLU A 110 -19.57 -21.86 14.80
N ASN A 111 -20.50 -21.45 15.67
CA ASN A 111 -21.65 -20.64 15.28
C ASN A 111 -21.21 -19.22 14.86
N SER A 112 -20.39 -18.55 15.68
CA SER A 112 -19.87 -17.23 15.32
C SER A 112 -18.98 -17.27 14.07
N ALA A 113 -18.16 -18.31 13.93
CA ALA A 113 -17.32 -18.49 12.74
C ALA A 113 -18.19 -18.72 11.50
N GLN A 114 -19.23 -19.55 11.59
CA GLN A 114 -20.16 -19.78 10.49
C GLN A 114 -20.95 -18.52 10.13
N MET A 115 -21.30 -17.67 11.11
CA MET A 115 -21.91 -16.36 10.87
C MET A 115 -20.99 -15.47 10.04
N ILE A 116 -19.70 -15.37 10.40
CA ILE A 116 -18.71 -14.60 9.64
C ILE A 116 -18.55 -15.16 8.21
N ILE A 117 -18.49 -16.49 8.05
CA ILE A 117 -18.41 -17.13 6.73
C ILE A 117 -19.66 -16.82 5.89
N ASN A 118 -20.85 -16.92 6.49
CA ASN A 118 -22.11 -16.66 5.80
C ASN A 118 -22.24 -15.17 5.43
N PHE A 119 -21.78 -14.26 6.29
CA PHE A 119 -21.69 -12.84 5.99
C PHE A 119 -20.83 -12.61 4.74
N VAL A 120 -19.63 -13.19 4.70
CA VAL A 120 -18.73 -13.07 3.54
C VAL A 120 -19.36 -13.71 2.28
N ARG A 121 -19.96 -14.89 2.39
CA ARG A 121 -20.63 -15.57 1.25
C ARG A 121 -21.84 -14.83 0.70
N HIS A 122 -22.47 -13.98 1.52
CA HIS A 122 -23.59 -13.15 1.09
C HIS A 122 -23.14 -11.96 0.22
N LEU A 123 -21.86 -11.57 0.29
CA LEU A 123 -21.34 -10.43 -0.45
C LEU A 123 -21.26 -10.73 -1.96
N PRO A 124 -21.51 -9.72 -2.81
CA PRO A 124 -21.53 -9.93 -4.25
C PRO A 124 -20.12 -10.07 -4.86
N GLY A 125 -19.98 -11.04 -5.76
CA GLY A 125 -18.79 -11.20 -6.61
C GLY A 125 -17.52 -11.60 -5.84
N ARG A 126 -16.36 -11.31 -6.43
CA ARG A 126 -15.07 -11.67 -5.85
C ARG A 126 -14.72 -10.76 -4.66
N ILE A 127 -14.46 -11.36 -3.51
CA ILE A 127 -14.20 -10.65 -2.25
C ILE A 127 -12.71 -10.53 -1.98
N CYS A 128 -12.30 -9.35 -1.54
CA CYS A 128 -10.96 -9.09 -1.01
C CYS A 128 -11.07 -8.56 0.42
N LEU A 129 -10.54 -9.33 1.39
CA LEU A 129 -10.36 -8.85 2.75
C LEU A 129 -9.27 -7.79 2.81
N VAL A 130 -9.52 -6.71 3.54
CA VAL A 130 -8.56 -5.63 3.74
C VAL A 130 -8.35 -5.41 5.23
N ALA A 131 -7.11 -5.37 5.69
CA ALA A 131 -6.81 -5.00 7.07
C ALA A 131 -5.52 -4.17 7.11
N HIS A 132 -5.43 -3.26 8.09
CA HIS A 132 -4.26 -2.41 8.24
C HIS A 132 -3.18 -3.15 9.03
N ASN A 133 -2.03 -3.45 8.38
CA ASN A 133 -1.05 -4.40 8.90
C ASN A 133 -1.56 -5.86 8.96
N GLY A 134 -2.57 -6.17 8.14
CA GLY A 134 -3.29 -7.44 8.15
C GLY A 134 -2.43 -8.67 7.91
N TRP A 135 -1.40 -8.60 7.05
CA TRP A 135 -0.54 -9.77 6.79
C TRP A 135 0.30 -10.16 8.01
N SER A 136 0.57 -9.22 8.92
CA SER A 136 1.36 -9.46 10.12
C SER A 136 0.53 -9.56 11.40
N PHE A 137 -0.78 -9.32 11.33
CA PHE A 137 -1.66 -9.26 12.50
C PHE A 137 -2.99 -10.00 12.26
N ASP A 138 -3.98 -9.34 11.65
CA ASP A 138 -5.36 -9.83 11.57
C ASP A 138 -5.48 -11.17 10.85
N PHE A 139 -4.91 -11.27 9.64
CA PHE A 139 -5.11 -12.45 8.81
C PHE A 139 -4.51 -13.72 9.42
N PRO A 140 -3.25 -13.73 9.94
CA PRO A 140 -2.73 -14.89 10.67
C PRO A 140 -3.58 -15.29 11.88
N ILE A 141 -4.11 -14.32 12.64
CA ILE A 141 -4.95 -14.57 13.81
C ILE A 141 -6.26 -15.24 13.40
N VAL A 142 -6.96 -14.70 12.39
CA VAL A 142 -8.21 -15.28 11.88
C VAL A 142 -7.97 -16.67 11.28
N ARG A 143 -6.89 -16.85 10.49
CA ARG A 143 -6.51 -18.17 9.94
C ARG A 143 -6.37 -19.21 11.06
N GLN A 144 -5.64 -18.88 12.12
CA GLN A 144 -5.43 -19.78 13.25
C GLN A 144 -6.75 -20.07 14.00
N ALA A 145 -7.57 -19.05 14.24
CA ALA A 145 -8.84 -19.20 14.95
C ALA A 145 -9.82 -20.12 14.21
N PHE A 146 -9.94 -19.95 12.90
CA PHE A 146 -10.83 -20.77 12.06
C PHE A 146 -10.31 -22.19 11.88
N GLU A 147 -8.99 -22.35 11.72
CA GLU A 147 -8.37 -23.68 11.62
C GLU A 147 -8.58 -24.51 12.88
N LYS A 148 -8.50 -23.91 14.08
CA LYS A 148 -8.83 -24.58 15.35
C LYS A 148 -10.27 -25.09 15.41
N LEU A 149 -11.18 -24.49 14.65
CA LEU A 149 -12.58 -24.90 14.53
C LEU A 149 -12.84 -25.80 13.31
N SER A 150 -11.80 -26.21 12.58
CA SER A 150 -11.92 -26.96 11.32
C SER A 150 -12.78 -26.23 10.27
N LEU A 151 -12.74 -24.89 10.28
CA LEU A 151 -13.45 -24.02 9.34
C LEU A 151 -12.47 -23.21 8.50
N SER A 152 -12.93 -22.73 7.34
CA SER A 152 -12.17 -21.82 6.48
C SER A 152 -13.09 -20.88 5.74
N PHE A 153 -12.56 -19.73 5.33
CA PHE A 153 -13.22 -18.89 4.33
C PHE A 153 -13.29 -19.56 2.96
N PRO A 154 -14.11 -19.03 2.04
CA PRO A 154 -14.12 -19.45 0.64
C PRO A 154 -12.71 -19.45 0.01
N GLU A 155 -12.42 -20.44 -0.83
CA GLU A 155 -11.07 -20.66 -1.40
C GLU A 155 -10.63 -19.55 -2.37
N ASP A 156 -11.59 -18.89 -3.01
CA ASP A 156 -11.38 -17.83 -4.00
C ASP A 156 -11.20 -16.43 -3.37
N MET A 157 -11.43 -16.33 -2.06
CA MET A 157 -11.33 -15.08 -1.31
C MET A 157 -9.89 -14.58 -1.27
N LEU A 158 -9.71 -13.30 -1.58
CA LEU A 158 -8.42 -12.63 -1.56
C LEU A 158 -8.21 -11.87 -0.26
N CYS A 159 -6.97 -11.47 0.03
CA CYS A 159 -6.67 -10.48 1.04
C CYS A 159 -5.51 -9.55 0.65
N VAL A 160 -5.56 -8.31 1.14
CA VAL A 160 -4.52 -7.30 0.93
C VAL A 160 -4.30 -6.48 2.19
N ASP A 161 -3.07 -6.05 2.41
CA ASP A 161 -2.68 -5.21 3.54
C ASP A 161 -2.73 -3.72 3.16
N SER A 162 -3.59 -2.95 3.83
CA SER A 162 -3.77 -1.53 3.53
C SER A 162 -2.57 -0.69 3.95
N LEU A 163 -1.85 -1.07 5.01
CA LEU A 163 -0.60 -0.41 5.41
C LEU A 163 0.40 -0.45 4.25
N ARG A 164 0.56 -1.64 3.65
CA ARG A 164 1.45 -1.79 2.50
C ARG A 164 0.97 -0.97 1.29
N ALA A 165 -0.33 -0.99 1.02
CA ALA A 165 -0.94 -0.25 -0.08
C ALA A 165 -0.64 1.26 0.04
N PHE A 166 -0.94 1.86 1.19
CA PHE A 166 -0.76 3.30 1.39
C PHE A 166 0.70 3.72 1.24
N ILE A 167 1.64 2.93 1.75
CA ILE A 167 3.08 3.20 1.59
C ILE A 167 3.49 3.20 0.11
N GLU A 168 3.11 2.15 -0.64
CA GLU A 168 3.51 2.02 -2.04
C GLU A 168 2.84 3.10 -2.91
N ILE A 169 1.58 3.42 -2.66
CA ILE A 169 0.88 4.48 -3.42
C ILE A 169 1.50 5.85 -3.12
N ASP A 170 1.73 6.20 -1.86
CA ASP A 170 2.37 7.47 -1.48
C ASP A 170 3.75 7.63 -2.11
N ASP A 171 4.56 6.57 -2.12
CA ASP A 171 5.88 6.61 -2.76
C ASP A 171 5.80 6.85 -4.26
N LYS A 172 4.85 6.19 -4.94
CA LYS A 172 4.64 6.39 -6.39
C LYS A 172 4.19 7.82 -6.66
N ARG A 173 3.22 8.33 -5.90
CA ARG A 173 2.76 9.73 -5.98
C ARG A 173 3.92 10.71 -5.73
N TYR A 174 4.78 10.44 -4.75
CA TYR A 174 5.95 11.27 -4.45
C TYR A 174 6.97 11.28 -5.60
N ILE A 175 7.30 10.10 -6.15
CA ILE A 175 8.22 9.99 -7.29
C ILE A 175 7.66 10.74 -8.50
N GLU A 176 6.37 10.55 -8.82
CA GLU A 176 5.73 11.22 -9.94
C GLU A 176 5.71 12.75 -9.80
N ASN A 177 5.34 13.24 -8.62
CA ASN A 177 5.35 14.68 -8.32
C ASN A 177 6.76 15.29 -8.39
N ASN A 178 7.80 14.52 -8.07
CA ASN A 178 9.19 14.98 -8.19
C ASN A 178 9.74 14.88 -9.61
N LEU A 179 9.30 13.90 -10.41
CA LEU A 179 9.64 13.80 -11.83
C LEU A 179 9.00 14.91 -12.66
N LEU A 180 7.82 15.40 -12.25
CA LEU A 180 7.15 16.56 -12.88
C LEU A 180 7.84 17.91 -12.58
N LYS A 181 8.68 17.98 -11.53
CA LYS A 181 9.50 19.15 -11.18
C LYS A 181 10.86 19.13 -11.91
N VAL A 182 10.87 19.02 -13.23
CA VAL A 182 12.10 19.32 -14.00
C VAL A 182 12.31 20.83 -13.94
N PRO A 183 13.51 21.34 -13.60
CA PRO A 183 13.78 22.76 -13.68
C PRO A 183 13.58 23.19 -15.12
N VAL A 184 12.63 24.08 -15.38
CA VAL A 184 12.62 24.86 -16.62
C VAL A 184 13.97 25.56 -16.65
N THR A 185 14.88 25.07 -17.49
CA THR A 185 16.10 25.78 -17.83
C THR A 185 15.66 27.11 -18.41
N ARG A 186 15.73 28.17 -17.59
CA ARG A 186 15.66 29.54 -18.09
C ARG A 186 16.72 29.63 -19.20
N PRO A 187 16.38 30.11 -20.40
CA PRO A 187 17.37 30.30 -21.43
C PRO A 187 18.44 31.24 -20.85
N LEU A 188 19.67 30.73 -20.73
CA LEU A 188 20.84 31.56 -20.45
C LEU A 188 20.93 32.57 -21.61
N LYS A 189 20.56 33.82 -21.35
CA LYS A 189 20.90 34.93 -22.23
C LYS A 189 22.43 35.05 -22.21
N ILE A 190 23.04 34.66 -23.32
CA ILE A 190 24.43 34.96 -23.61
C ILE A 190 24.50 36.47 -23.83
N ASN A 191 25.05 37.20 -22.87
CA ASN A 191 25.57 38.53 -23.13
C ASN A 191 27.10 38.40 -23.10
N GLN A 192 27.70 38.65 -24.25
CA GLN A 192 29.13 38.84 -24.41
C GLN A 192 29.55 40.18 -23.79
N GLU A 193 30.81 40.22 -23.30
CA GLU A 193 31.61 41.40 -22.89
C GLU A 193 31.22 42.00 -21.52
N GLU A 194 32.08 42.21 -20.52
CA GLU A 194 33.53 42.42 -20.47
C GLU A 194 34.08 42.22 -19.03
N GLN A 195 35.35 41.81 -18.97
CA GLN A 195 36.39 42.10 -17.96
C GLN A 195 36.37 41.44 -16.56
N ALA A 196 37.44 40.66 -16.34
CA ALA A 196 37.81 40.00 -15.11
C ALA A 196 38.30 40.99 -14.04
N GLN A 197 37.77 40.85 -12.82
CA GLN A 197 38.45 41.29 -11.59
C GLN A 197 38.38 40.20 -10.52
N VAL A 198 39.56 39.74 -10.14
CA VAL A 198 39.83 38.79 -9.06
C VAL A 198 39.75 39.56 -7.73
N VAL A 199 38.88 39.13 -6.81
CA VAL A 199 38.92 39.59 -5.42
C VAL A 199 39.05 38.38 -4.52
N GLU A 200 40.23 38.26 -3.91
CA GLU A 200 40.60 37.36 -2.83
C GLU A 200 39.67 37.55 -1.62
N ILE A 201 39.09 36.46 -1.12
CA ILE A 201 38.50 36.42 0.22
C ILE A 201 39.40 35.55 1.10
N LYS A 202 40.23 36.23 1.91
CA LYS A 202 40.96 35.63 3.04
C LYS A 202 39.96 35.30 4.15
N VAL A 203 39.97 34.05 4.60
CA VAL A 203 39.29 33.64 5.84
C VAL A 203 40.35 33.07 6.76
N GLU A 204 40.59 33.77 7.88
CA GLU A 204 41.31 33.23 9.02
C GLU A 204 40.42 33.24 10.28
N PRO A 205 40.70 32.36 11.26
CA PRO A 205 39.69 31.70 12.07
C PRO A 205 39.60 32.26 13.49
N VAL A 206 38.46 32.07 14.16
CA VAL A 206 38.38 32.16 15.63
C VAL A 206 37.59 30.97 16.18
N CYS A 207 38.32 30.12 16.90
CA CYS A 207 37.83 29.06 17.77
C CYS A 207 37.05 29.62 18.96
N GLN A 208 36.08 28.84 19.46
CA GLN A 208 36.01 28.52 20.89
C GLN A 208 35.46 27.10 21.07
N GLN A 209 36.12 26.41 22.00
CA GLN A 209 36.14 24.98 22.27
C GLN A 209 34.93 24.55 23.12
N ASP A 210 34.52 23.28 23.00
CA ASP A 210 34.51 22.37 24.17
C ASP A 210 34.33 20.89 23.77
N HIS A 211 35.36 20.11 24.14
CA HIS A 211 35.44 18.69 24.50
C HIS A 211 34.57 17.61 23.83
N VAL A 212 35.22 16.67 23.12
CA VAL A 212 35.20 15.22 23.44
C VAL A 212 36.51 14.53 23.00
N GLN A 213 36.92 13.53 23.79
CA GLN A 213 38.20 12.82 23.85
C GLN A 213 38.79 12.20 22.58
N GLU A 214 40.13 12.21 22.60
CA GLU A 214 41.10 11.67 21.65
C GLU A 214 41.36 10.18 21.92
N LEU A 215 41.34 9.35 20.88
CA LEU A 215 41.92 8.00 20.86
C LEU A 215 42.66 7.84 19.53
N GLU A 216 44.00 7.89 19.61
CA GLU A 216 44.94 7.72 18.50
C GLU A 216 44.96 6.28 17.98
N ILE A 217 44.93 6.11 16.64
CA ILE A 217 45.57 4.96 15.99
C ILE A 217 46.36 5.45 14.77
N LYS A 218 47.68 5.24 14.84
CA LYS A 218 48.68 5.45 13.78
C LYS A 218 48.49 4.45 12.63
N VAL A 219 48.57 4.91 11.38
CA VAL A 219 48.93 4.07 10.23
C VAL A 219 49.84 4.86 9.28
N GLU A 220 51.03 4.31 9.03
CA GLU A 220 52.04 4.76 8.07
C GLU A 220 51.63 4.53 6.59
N PRO A 221 52.29 5.19 5.61
CA PRO A 221 51.79 5.28 4.24
C PRO A 221 52.25 4.10 3.37
N SER A 222 51.32 3.45 2.68
CA SER A 222 51.63 2.56 1.55
C SER A 222 51.17 3.17 0.22
N SER A 223 52.16 3.38 -0.63
CA SER A 223 52.12 3.89 -2.01
C SER A 223 51.37 2.99 -2.99
N GLN A 224 50.44 3.55 -3.79
CA GLN A 224 50.24 3.30 -5.25
C GLN A 224 49.35 4.42 -5.87
N PRO A 225 49.59 4.86 -7.12
CA PRO A 225 48.79 5.91 -7.75
C PRO A 225 47.44 5.37 -8.27
N VAL A 226 46.36 6.08 -7.95
CA VAL A 226 45.02 5.82 -8.49
C VAL A 226 45.04 6.15 -10.00
N LYS A 227 44.81 5.15 -10.85
CA LYS A 227 44.64 5.37 -12.30
C LYS A 227 43.33 6.11 -12.54
N GLU A 228 43.43 7.28 -13.16
CA GLU A 228 42.31 8.13 -13.56
C GLU A 228 41.49 7.42 -14.65
N ILE A 229 40.22 7.13 -14.38
CA ILE A 229 39.32 6.46 -15.32
C ILE A 229 38.81 7.51 -16.32
N ASN A 230 39.18 7.37 -17.59
CA ASN A 230 38.71 8.25 -18.66
C ASN A 230 37.31 7.83 -19.13
N TRP A 231 36.29 8.45 -18.55
CA TRP A 231 34.87 8.23 -18.86
C TRP A 231 34.48 8.46 -20.33
N ARG A 232 35.32 9.11 -21.15
CA ARG A 232 35.01 9.35 -22.57
C ARG A 232 35.02 8.07 -23.41
N GLN A 233 35.90 7.11 -23.11
CA GLN A 233 36.01 5.87 -23.91
C GLN A 233 34.86 4.88 -23.67
N VAL A 234 34.18 4.96 -22.52
CA VAL A 234 33.08 4.02 -22.17
C VAL A 234 31.77 4.39 -22.88
N ASN A 235 31.58 5.66 -23.24
CA ASN A 235 30.35 6.12 -23.89
C ASN A 235 30.28 5.82 -25.40
N GLU A 236 31.36 5.35 -26.01
CA GLU A 236 31.46 5.11 -27.46
C GLU A 236 30.91 3.75 -27.90
N THR A 237 30.60 2.84 -26.97
CA THR A 237 30.11 1.47 -27.29
C THR A 237 28.60 1.30 -27.20
N THR A 238 27.83 2.40 -27.08
CA THR A 238 26.37 2.34 -27.10
C THR A 238 25.87 2.21 -28.55
N PRO A 239 25.11 1.16 -28.93
CA PRO A 239 24.59 1.02 -30.28
C PRO A 239 23.67 2.20 -30.63
N LYS A 240 24.06 2.94 -31.69
CA LYS A 240 23.33 4.12 -32.17
C LYS A 240 21.97 3.68 -32.74
N ARG A 241 20.90 3.83 -31.95
CA ARG A 241 19.54 3.82 -32.51
C ARG A 241 19.39 5.03 -33.43
N PRO A 242 18.75 4.89 -34.61
CA PRO A 242 18.50 6.03 -35.48
C PRO A 242 17.68 7.07 -34.72
N ILE A 243 18.22 8.28 -34.65
CA ILE A 243 17.56 9.43 -34.03
C ILE A 243 16.46 9.83 -35.00
N LEU A 244 15.21 9.61 -34.61
CA LEU A 244 14.06 10.10 -35.36
C LEU A 244 14.12 11.62 -35.40
N THR A 245 13.82 12.18 -36.57
CA THR A 245 13.68 13.63 -36.68
C THR A 245 12.56 14.12 -35.77
N PRO A 246 12.61 15.38 -35.29
CA PRO A 246 11.55 15.95 -34.46
C PRO A 246 10.15 15.78 -35.07
N THR A 247 10.05 15.88 -36.40
CA THR A 247 8.84 15.67 -37.20
C THR A 247 8.38 14.22 -37.23
N GLU A 248 9.27 13.24 -37.37
CA GLU A 248 8.91 11.81 -37.32
C GLU A 248 8.52 11.36 -35.91
N ALA A 249 9.20 11.88 -34.89
CA ALA A 249 8.87 11.65 -33.50
C ALA A 249 7.50 12.27 -33.14
N ALA A 250 7.20 13.48 -33.63
CA ALA A 250 5.90 14.11 -33.48
C ALA A 250 4.79 13.35 -34.22
N SER A 251 5.07 12.88 -35.44
CA SER A 251 4.12 12.09 -36.25
C SER A 251 3.79 10.74 -35.63
N LYS A 252 4.77 10.06 -35.00
CA LYS A 252 4.52 8.83 -34.23
C LYS A 252 3.69 9.09 -32.98
N ARG A 253 3.94 10.18 -32.26
CA ARG A 253 3.12 10.59 -31.09
C ARG A 253 1.68 10.88 -31.52
N ARG A 254 1.49 11.58 -32.65
CA ARG A 254 0.17 11.89 -33.21
C ARG A 254 -0.60 10.63 -33.65
N LYS A 255 0.09 9.62 -34.19
CA LYS A 255 -0.52 8.32 -34.55
C LYS A 255 -0.92 7.45 -33.35
N LEU A 256 -0.26 7.61 -32.20
CA LEU A 256 -0.62 6.90 -30.95
C LEU A 256 -1.83 7.51 -30.24
N ASN A 257 -2.12 8.80 -30.48
CA ASN A 257 -3.27 9.48 -29.88
C ASN A 257 -4.58 9.33 -30.69
N ASN A 258 -4.52 8.93 -31.97
CA ASN A 258 -5.68 8.90 -32.86
C ASN A 258 -6.41 7.53 -32.94
N THR A 259 -6.19 6.61 -32.00
CA THR A 259 -6.95 5.35 -31.93
C THR A 259 -8.18 5.46 -31.03
N ASN A 260 -9.00 6.49 -31.24
CA ASN A 260 -10.41 6.55 -30.90
C ASN A 260 -11.06 7.53 -31.88
N PRO A 261 -11.88 7.08 -32.85
CA PRO A 261 -12.80 7.97 -33.53
C PRO A 261 -14.01 8.14 -32.59
N ASP A 262 -14.22 9.36 -32.12
CA ASP A 262 -15.52 10.05 -32.19
C ASP A 262 -15.56 11.22 -31.19
N GLU A 263 -15.99 12.36 -31.74
CA GLU A 263 -16.51 13.59 -31.13
C GLU A 263 -15.54 14.77 -30.88
N ASP A 264 -16.06 15.91 -31.33
CA ASP A 264 -15.43 17.16 -31.73
C ASP A 264 -15.35 18.22 -30.60
N GLU A 265 -14.52 19.24 -30.88
CA GLU A 265 -14.63 20.67 -30.50
C GLU A 265 -14.27 21.15 -29.07
N ASP A 266 -13.13 21.84 -29.04
CA ASP A 266 -12.83 23.11 -28.35
C ASP A 266 -13.24 23.29 -26.88
N SER A 267 -12.30 22.95 -25.98
CA SER A 267 -12.10 23.67 -24.71
C SER A 267 -10.63 23.58 -24.27
N ASP A 268 -9.93 24.73 -24.26
CA ASP A 268 -8.56 24.91 -23.77
C ASP A 268 -8.48 24.84 -22.22
N ASP A 269 -8.90 23.72 -21.64
CA ASP A 269 -8.58 23.37 -20.25
C ASP A 269 -7.75 22.08 -20.26
N GLU A 270 -6.43 22.19 -20.07
CA GLU A 270 -5.53 21.03 -19.90
C GLU A 270 -5.88 20.28 -18.61
N ALA A 271 -6.93 19.46 -18.65
CA ALA A 271 -7.22 18.50 -17.61
C ALA A 271 -6.05 17.50 -17.52
N PRO A 272 -5.59 17.12 -16.32
CA PRO A 272 -4.49 16.17 -16.16
C PRO A 272 -4.85 14.84 -16.84
N ILE A 273 -3.94 14.32 -17.67
CA ILE A 273 -4.10 13.07 -18.43
C ILE A 273 -4.55 11.96 -17.48
N LYS A 274 -5.84 11.60 -17.53
CA LYS A 274 -6.40 10.49 -16.75
C LYS A 274 -5.72 9.21 -17.21
N ARG A 275 -4.83 8.66 -16.38
CA ARG A 275 -4.15 7.40 -16.67
C ARG A 275 -5.16 6.28 -16.74
N ASP A 276 -5.12 5.51 -17.83
CA ASP A 276 -5.89 4.29 -17.98
C ASP A 276 -5.66 3.34 -16.79
N PHE A 277 -6.71 2.69 -16.31
CA PHE A 277 -6.68 1.83 -15.12
C PHE A 277 -5.61 0.73 -15.24
N ARG A 278 -5.44 0.17 -16.45
CA ARG A 278 -4.40 -0.82 -16.73
C ARG A 278 -2.99 -0.28 -16.49
N SER A 279 -2.75 0.99 -16.83
CA SER A 279 -1.45 1.64 -16.58
C SER A 279 -1.18 1.87 -15.09
N ARG A 280 -2.22 2.14 -14.29
CA ARG A 280 -2.10 2.26 -12.83
C ARG A 280 -1.74 0.92 -12.19
N ARG A 281 -2.39 -0.18 -12.60
CA ARG A 281 -2.05 -1.54 -12.13
C ARG A 281 -0.60 -1.89 -12.41
N GLN A 282 -0.10 -1.55 -13.59
CA GLN A 282 1.27 -1.82 -14.00
C GLN A 282 2.32 -1.19 -13.06
N LEU A 283 1.99 -0.11 -12.32
CA LEU A 283 2.88 0.51 -11.33
C LEU A 283 3.24 -0.40 -10.17
N PHE A 284 2.36 -1.36 -9.86
CA PHE A 284 2.49 -2.26 -8.72
C PHE A 284 2.91 -3.68 -9.11
N LYS A 285 3.09 -3.94 -10.41
CA LYS A 285 3.48 -5.26 -10.91
C LYS A 285 4.84 -5.70 -10.38
N GLY A 286 4.91 -6.94 -9.90
CA GLY A 286 6.16 -7.57 -9.46
C GLY A 286 6.67 -7.16 -8.08
N LEU A 287 5.94 -6.34 -7.32
CA LEU A 287 6.33 -5.96 -5.95
C LEU A 287 6.32 -7.17 -4.99
N LYS A 288 5.40 -8.12 -5.17
CA LYS A 288 5.22 -9.32 -4.33
C LYS A 288 5.14 -8.96 -2.84
N CYS A 289 4.32 -7.97 -2.54
CA CYS A 289 4.25 -7.30 -1.25
C CYS A 289 4.03 -8.24 -0.05
N ALA A 290 3.18 -9.27 -0.19
CA ALA A 290 2.93 -10.24 0.89
C ALA A 290 4.19 -11.02 1.31
N ASN A 291 5.14 -11.22 0.39
CA ASN A 291 6.37 -11.97 0.64
C ASN A 291 7.56 -11.09 1.00
N ARG A 292 7.47 -9.77 0.75
CA ARG A 292 8.56 -8.81 0.96
C ARG A 292 8.23 -7.89 2.12
N LYS A 293 8.86 -8.15 3.26
CA LYS A 293 8.77 -7.28 4.42
C LYS A 293 9.28 -5.88 4.09
N ARG A 294 8.49 -4.88 4.43
CA ARG A 294 8.87 -3.47 4.38
C ARG A 294 8.50 -2.83 5.69
N ILE A 295 9.45 -2.14 6.30
CA ILE A 295 9.25 -1.45 7.58
C ILE A 295 8.76 -0.02 7.26
N PRO A 296 7.58 0.39 7.73
CA PRO A 296 7.10 1.76 7.53
C PRO A 296 7.97 2.75 8.32
N PRO A 297 8.10 4.00 7.86
CA PRO A 297 8.62 5.08 8.68
C PRO A 297 7.86 5.16 10.00
N ARG A 298 8.61 5.30 11.11
CA ARG A 298 8.05 5.26 12.47
C ARG A 298 6.92 6.26 12.63
N GLY A 299 5.74 5.79 13.07
CA GLY A 299 4.56 6.61 13.32
C GLY A 299 3.82 7.08 12.06
N LYS A 300 4.48 7.27 10.91
CA LYS A 300 3.87 7.91 9.72
C LYS A 300 2.65 7.18 9.17
N TYR A 301 2.67 5.84 9.23
CA TYR A 301 1.58 4.99 8.74
C TYR A 301 0.96 4.18 9.88
N LYS A 302 1.02 4.66 11.13
CA LYS A 302 0.07 4.20 12.15
C LYS A 302 -1.30 4.70 11.73
N LEU A 303 -2.36 3.91 11.91
CA LEU A 303 -3.69 4.19 11.35
C LEU A 303 -4.20 5.58 11.76
N ASP A 304 -4.17 5.88 13.06
CA ASP A 304 -4.50 7.20 13.64
C ASP A 304 -3.71 8.34 12.97
N ASN A 305 -2.39 8.26 12.95
CA ASN A 305 -1.54 9.30 12.38
C ASN A 305 -1.75 9.48 10.87
N LEU A 306 -2.02 8.39 10.15
CA LEU A 306 -2.30 8.44 8.72
C LEU A 306 -3.66 9.08 8.46
N PHE A 307 -4.68 8.72 9.23
CA PHE A 307 -6.01 9.27 9.15
C PHE A 307 -6.01 10.78 9.45
N GLU A 308 -5.44 11.16 10.60
CA GLU A 308 -5.36 12.55 11.04
C GLU A 308 -4.60 13.42 10.05
N ARG A 309 -3.48 12.93 9.51
CA ARG A 309 -2.71 13.64 8.49
C ARG A 309 -3.46 13.79 7.16
N THR A 310 -4.27 12.78 6.80
CA THR A 310 -4.98 12.78 5.51
C THR A 310 -6.18 13.70 5.54
N PHE A 311 -6.96 13.69 6.62
CA PHE A 311 -8.24 14.42 6.69
C PHE A 311 -8.23 15.63 7.61
N ASN A 312 -7.13 15.87 8.33
CA ASN A 312 -6.99 16.96 9.30
C ASN A 312 -8.10 16.94 10.38
N GLN A 313 -8.48 15.73 10.82
CA GLN A 313 -9.49 15.47 11.86
C GLN A 313 -8.98 14.40 12.83
N PRO A 314 -9.35 14.44 14.12
CA PRO A 314 -8.88 13.49 15.11
C PRO A 314 -9.35 12.05 14.81
N ALA A 315 -8.51 11.07 15.13
CA ALA A 315 -8.88 9.65 15.08
C ALA A 315 -9.78 9.28 16.27
N GLU A 316 -11.06 9.62 16.19
CA GLU A 316 -12.03 9.38 17.27
C GLU A 316 -12.26 7.88 17.51
N ASN A 317 -12.26 7.48 18.79
CA ASN A 317 -12.49 6.11 19.23
C ASN A 317 -11.50 5.08 18.65
N ALA A 318 -10.28 5.50 18.31
CA ALA A 318 -9.21 4.58 17.90
C ALA A 318 -9.07 3.42 18.90
N HIS A 319 -8.73 2.23 18.40
CA HIS A 319 -8.71 0.98 19.16
C HIS A 319 -10.11 0.46 19.57
N ARG A 320 -11.12 0.81 18.77
CA ARG A 320 -12.38 0.05 18.67
C ARG A 320 -12.44 -0.52 17.27
N ALA A 321 -12.76 -1.80 17.13
CA ALA A 321 -12.70 -2.46 15.82
C ALA A 321 -13.59 -1.75 14.79
N GLU A 322 -14.77 -1.27 15.19
CA GLU A 322 -15.66 -0.53 14.29
C GLU A 322 -15.09 0.82 13.82
N ALA A 323 -14.47 1.57 14.73
CA ALA A 323 -13.89 2.87 14.40
C ALA A 323 -12.67 2.71 13.50
N ASP A 324 -11.81 1.73 13.78
CA ASP A 324 -10.60 1.45 13.00
C ASP A 324 -10.96 0.97 11.58
N VAL A 325 -11.96 0.08 11.44
CA VAL A 325 -12.51 -0.30 10.12
C VAL A 325 -13.08 0.91 9.38
N ALA A 326 -13.79 1.82 10.05
CA ALA A 326 -14.35 3.00 9.43
C ALA A 326 -13.25 3.95 8.92
N MET A 327 -12.19 4.19 9.71
CA MET A 327 -11.04 5.00 9.30
C MET A 327 -10.31 4.38 8.09
N VAL A 328 -10.08 3.06 8.11
CA VAL A 328 -9.47 2.35 6.96
C VAL A 328 -10.35 2.46 5.72
N THR A 329 -11.67 2.34 5.87
CA THR A 329 -12.62 2.49 4.76
C THR A 329 -12.53 3.88 4.12
N GLN A 330 -12.50 4.94 4.92
CA GLN A 330 -12.37 6.32 4.43
C GLN A 330 -11.02 6.55 3.74
N LEU A 331 -9.93 6.02 4.31
CA LEU A 331 -8.62 6.05 3.66
C LEU A 331 -8.65 5.33 2.30
N ILE A 332 -9.24 4.14 2.22
CA ILE A 332 -9.40 3.41 0.94
C ILE A 332 -10.16 4.26 -0.08
N GLN A 333 -11.25 4.92 0.33
CA GLN A 333 -11.99 5.83 -0.55
C GLN A 333 -11.15 7.02 -1.02
N HIS A 334 -10.33 7.60 -0.12
CA HIS A 334 -9.43 8.72 -0.44
C HIS A 334 -8.32 8.32 -1.43
N TYR A 335 -7.72 7.14 -1.26
CA TYR A 335 -6.76 6.61 -2.23
C TYR A 335 -7.43 6.16 -3.53
N GLY A 336 -8.71 5.79 -3.47
CA GLY A 336 -9.60 5.58 -4.62
C GLY A 336 -9.05 4.55 -5.61
N THR A 337 -8.99 4.95 -6.88
CA THR A 337 -8.58 4.06 -7.98
C THR A 337 -7.16 3.51 -7.82
N ASP A 338 -6.25 4.23 -7.14
CA ASP A 338 -4.89 3.71 -6.87
C ASP A 338 -4.93 2.54 -5.90
N PHE A 339 -5.80 2.60 -4.89
CA PHE A 339 -5.98 1.48 -3.96
C PHE A 339 -6.56 0.27 -4.68
N LEU A 340 -7.59 0.48 -5.52
CA LEU A 340 -8.17 -0.60 -6.33
C LEU A 340 -7.11 -1.25 -7.23
N ALA A 341 -6.33 -0.43 -7.95
CA ALA A 341 -5.27 -0.92 -8.84
C ALA A 341 -4.16 -1.67 -8.07
N PHE A 342 -3.81 -1.20 -6.87
CA PHE A 342 -2.88 -1.90 -5.99
C PHE A 342 -3.45 -3.25 -5.54
N ALA A 343 -4.70 -3.28 -5.09
CA ALA A 343 -5.34 -4.49 -4.56
C ALA A 343 -5.48 -5.56 -5.64
N GLU A 344 -5.97 -5.23 -6.84
CA GLU A 344 -6.09 -6.19 -7.94
C GLU A 344 -4.73 -6.75 -8.40
N GLU A 345 -3.63 -6.06 -8.11
CA GLU A 345 -2.27 -6.50 -8.48
C GLU A 345 -1.51 -7.20 -7.35
N GLN A 346 -1.77 -6.85 -6.09
CA GLN A 346 -0.98 -7.30 -4.93
C GLN A 346 -1.75 -8.15 -3.91
N ALA A 347 -3.06 -8.29 -4.05
CA ALA A 347 -3.81 -9.21 -3.20
C ALA A 347 -3.37 -10.66 -3.43
N ILE A 348 -3.41 -11.46 -2.37
CA ILE A 348 -3.11 -12.89 -2.40
C ILE A 348 -4.34 -13.69 -2.01
N PRO A 349 -4.47 -14.97 -2.39
CA PRO A 349 -5.49 -15.83 -1.82
C PRO A 349 -5.37 -15.88 -0.29
N PHE A 350 -6.48 -15.75 0.44
CA PHE A 350 -6.45 -15.77 1.90
C PHE A 350 -5.90 -17.10 2.45
N LEU A 351 -6.10 -18.20 1.71
CA LEU A 351 -5.56 -19.51 2.05
C LEU A 351 -4.02 -19.54 2.09
N GLU A 352 -3.34 -18.66 1.35
CA GLU A 352 -1.87 -18.56 1.37
C GLU A 352 -1.34 -17.89 2.65
N VAL A 353 -2.19 -17.19 3.41
CA VAL A 353 -1.81 -16.61 4.70
C VAL A 353 -1.42 -17.73 5.66
N THR A 354 -0.22 -17.60 6.23
CA THR A 354 0.29 -18.54 7.23
C THR A 354 -0.45 -18.32 8.56
N PRO A 355 -1.09 -19.36 9.14
CA PRO A 355 -1.74 -19.25 10.43
C PRO A 355 -0.76 -18.80 11.52
N LEU A 356 -1.22 -17.96 12.44
CA LEU A 356 -0.42 -17.49 13.57
C LEU A 356 0.20 -18.68 14.32
N GLY A 357 1.47 -18.57 14.73
CA GLY A 357 2.16 -19.61 15.49
C GLY A 357 2.59 -20.84 14.68
N SER A 358 2.34 -20.87 13.36
CA SER A 358 2.87 -21.94 12.50
C SER A 358 4.41 -21.96 12.55
N PRO A 359 5.05 -23.14 12.56
CA PRO A 359 6.50 -23.22 12.52
C PRO A 359 7.01 -22.58 11.23
N SER A 360 8.01 -21.71 11.36
CA SER A 360 8.64 -21.05 10.21
C SER A 360 9.15 -22.10 9.23
N LYS A 361 8.59 -22.13 8.01
CA LYS A 361 9.10 -22.94 6.91
C LYS A 361 10.53 -22.47 6.64
N LYS A 362 11.54 -23.17 7.17
CA LYS A 362 12.92 -22.96 6.75
C LYS A 362 12.96 -23.17 5.23
N PRO A 363 13.60 -22.29 4.45
CA PRO A 363 13.80 -22.56 3.04
C PRO A 363 14.48 -23.93 2.94
N LYS A 364 13.90 -24.85 2.17
CA LYS A 364 14.57 -26.10 1.82
C LYS A 364 15.87 -25.68 1.13
N LEU A 365 17.00 -25.82 1.82
CA LEU A 365 18.30 -25.80 1.15
C LEU A 365 18.22 -26.95 0.14
N GLY A 366 18.18 -26.61 -1.14
CA GLY A 366 18.15 -27.59 -2.21
C GLY A 366 19.34 -28.53 -2.03
N THR A 367 19.04 -29.81 -1.86
CA THR A 367 19.97 -30.92 -2.04
C THR A 367 20.20 -31.15 -3.52
#